data_AF-A0A1V1PIH7-F1
#
_entry.id   AF-A0A1V1PIH7-F1
#
_cell.length_a   1.000
_cell.length_b   1.000
_cell.length_c   1.000
_cell.angle_alpha   90.00
_cell.angle_beta   90.00
_cell.angle_gamma   90.00
#
_symmetry.space_group_name_H-M   'P 1'
#
loop_
_entity.id
_entity.type
_entity.pdbx_description
1 polymer ?
#
loop_
_entity_poly.entity_id
_entity_poly.type
_entity_poly.pdbx_seq_one_letter_code
_entity_poly.pdbx_strand_id
1 'polypeptide(L)'
;MTISGFQPNFITCYHCQKKLDKISGPTCCFDLNKGTVMCPSCVQKTSHLMKLSKGTLKHLNWINSHDLQHLHRLKYSSEAIAEGKQLLEQFVPFCIGRSPKSLLFLKKLYKQTKGNKA
;
A
#
# COMPACT_ATOMS: atom_id res chain seq x y z
N MET A 1 6.46 9.42 -4.82
CA MET A 1 5.40 9.47 -5.86
C MET A 1 5.03 10.91 -6.25
N THR A 2 5.51 11.93 -5.54
CA THR A 2 5.25 13.36 -5.81
C THR A 2 5.60 13.80 -7.24
N ILE A 3 6.66 13.28 -7.83
CA ILE A 3 7.10 13.62 -9.21
C ILE A 3 6.03 13.25 -10.26
N SER A 4 5.21 12.23 -9.98
CA SER A 4 4.14 11.78 -10.87
C SER A 4 2.77 12.42 -10.62
N GLY A 5 2.67 13.39 -9.69
CA GLY A 5 1.40 14.01 -9.30
C GLY A 5 0.48 13.13 -8.45
N PHE A 6 0.81 11.84 -8.26
CA PHE A 6 0.10 10.93 -7.38
C PHE A 6 0.64 11.06 -5.95
N GLN A 7 -0.20 11.55 -5.04
CA GLN A 7 0.14 11.65 -3.62
C GLN A 7 -0.89 10.93 -2.75
N PRO A 8 -0.74 9.60 -2.55
CA PRO A 8 -1.61 8.86 -1.67
C PRO A 8 -1.49 9.36 -0.22
N ASN A 9 -2.61 9.31 0.51
CA ASN A 9 -2.65 9.62 1.93
C ASN A 9 -2.71 8.34 2.77
N PHE A 10 -1.62 8.08 3.50
CA PHE A 10 -1.46 6.90 4.35
C PHE A 10 -1.68 7.17 5.85
N ILE A 11 -1.89 8.42 6.26
CA ILE A 11 -1.80 8.83 7.68
C ILE A 11 -3.09 9.38 8.25
N THR A 12 -4.08 9.74 7.43
CA THR A 12 -5.36 10.28 7.91
C THR A 12 -6.52 9.58 7.23
N CYS A 13 -7.55 9.27 8.01
CA CYS A 13 -8.80 8.76 7.46
C CYS A 13 -9.44 9.80 6.54
N TYR A 14 -9.76 9.44 5.30
CA TYR A 14 -10.37 10.36 4.32
C TYR A 14 -11.72 10.94 4.78
N HIS A 15 -12.53 10.22 5.57
CA HIS A 15 -13.86 10.67 5.96
C HIS A 15 -13.85 11.47 7.27
N CYS A 16 -13.31 10.91 8.35
CA CYS A 16 -13.33 11.56 9.67
C CYS A 16 -12.06 12.34 10.00
N GLN A 17 -11.07 12.38 9.10
CA GLN A 17 -9.78 13.07 9.26
C GLN A 17 -8.94 12.63 10.48
N LYS A 18 -9.35 11.55 11.14
CA LYS A 18 -8.62 10.98 12.27
C LYS A 18 -7.25 10.48 11.80
N LYS A 19 -6.19 10.94 12.47
CA LYS A 19 -4.81 10.46 12.24
C LYS A 19 -4.69 8.97 12.56
N LEU A 20 -3.83 8.26 11.83
CA LEU A 20 -3.62 6.82 11.93
C LEU A 20 -3.33 6.35 13.35
N ASP A 21 -2.58 7.14 14.11
CA ASP A 21 -2.24 6.87 15.52
C ASP A 21 -3.47 6.90 16.45
N LYS A 22 -4.50 7.67 16.09
CA LYS A 22 -5.73 7.83 16.88
C LYS A 22 -6.82 6.84 16.47
N ILE A 23 -6.68 6.14 15.36
CA ILE A 23 -7.65 5.11 14.93
C ILE A 23 -7.55 3.91 15.89
N SER A 24 -8.64 3.23 16.23
CA SER A 24 -8.58 2.04 17.08
C SER A 24 -8.17 0.78 16.30
N GLY A 25 -7.51 -0.16 16.98
CA GLY A 25 -7.12 -1.46 16.41
C GLY A 25 -5.79 -1.44 15.63
N PRO A 26 -5.30 -2.61 15.17
CA PRO A 26 -3.97 -2.75 14.55
C PRO A 26 -3.95 -2.47 13.04
N THR A 27 -5.12 -2.39 12.40
CA THR A 27 -5.25 -2.33 10.93
C THR A 27 -6.22 -1.23 10.50
N CYS A 28 -6.08 -0.79 9.25
CA CYS A 28 -7.00 0.11 8.57
C CYS A 28 -7.24 -0.39 7.13
N CYS A 29 -8.26 0.15 6.47
CA CYS A 29 -8.48 -0.10 5.05
C CYS A 29 -7.81 1.00 4.22
N PHE A 30 -7.31 0.64 3.05
CA PHE A 30 -6.82 1.56 2.04
C PHE A 30 -7.68 1.41 0.80
N ASP A 31 -8.28 2.52 0.35
CA ASP A 31 -9.06 2.58 -0.88
C ASP A 31 -8.09 2.73 -2.05
N LEU A 32 -7.97 1.68 -2.86
CA LEU A 32 -7.05 1.64 -4.02
C LEU A 32 -7.46 2.64 -5.11
N ASN A 33 -8.74 3.00 -5.22
CA ASN A 33 -9.19 3.92 -6.25
C ASN A 33 -8.96 5.38 -5.83
N LYS A 34 -9.03 5.67 -4.53
CA LYS A 34 -8.82 7.03 -4.02
C LYS A 34 -7.40 7.29 -3.55
N GLY A 35 -6.63 6.24 -3.27
CA GLY A 35 -5.31 6.35 -2.68
C GLY A 35 -5.34 6.84 -1.22
N THR A 36 -6.38 6.47 -0.46
CA THR A 36 -6.62 7.02 0.88
C THR A 36 -6.89 5.96 1.94
N VAL A 37 -6.46 6.21 3.17
CA VAL A 37 -6.82 5.39 4.34
C VAL A 37 -8.24 5.64 4.82
N MET A 38 -8.91 4.57 5.24
CA MET A 38 -10.23 4.56 5.87
C MET A 38 -10.14 3.83 7.22
N CYS A 39 -10.59 4.49 8.29
CA CYS A 39 -10.66 3.85 9.60
C CYS A 39 -11.82 2.83 9.63
N PRO A 40 -11.76 1.78 10.47
CA PRO A 40 -12.79 0.74 10.52
C PRO A 40 -14.22 1.29 10.69
N SER A 41 -14.38 2.38 11.46
CA SER A 41 -15.69 3.03 11.68
C SER A 41 -16.22 3.83 10.49
N CYS A 42 -15.38 4.17 9.50
CA CYS A 42 -15.75 4.93 8.31
C CYS A 42 -15.71 4.08 7.04
N VAL A 43 -15.41 2.79 7.16
CA VAL A 43 -15.50 1.86 6.03
C VAL A 43 -16.96 1.76 5.61
N GLN A 44 -17.30 2.43 4.52
CA GLN A 44 -18.54 2.17 3.80
C GLN A 44 -18.36 0.88 2.96
N LYS A 45 -19.43 0.34 2.39
CA LYS A 45 -19.37 -0.78 1.44
C LYS A 45 -18.75 -0.34 0.10
N THR A 46 -17.58 0.29 0.14
CA THR A 46 -16.80 0.68 -1.03
C THR A 46 -16.13 -0.55 -1.62
N SER A 47 -16.13 -0.65 -2.95
CA SER A 47 -15.31 -1.63 -3.65
C SER A 47 -13.82 -1.23 -3.59
N HIS A 48 -12.91 -2.20 -3.72
CA HIS A 48 -11.45 -1.99 -3.81
C HIS A 48 -10.74 -1.52 -2.52
N LEU A 49 -11.22 -2.00 -1.37
CA LEU A 49 -10.53 -1.82 -0.09
C LEU A 49 -9.49 -2.91 0.13
N MET A 50 -8.27 -2.51 0.50
CA MET A 50 -7.21 -3.39 0.96
C MET A 50 -6.98 -3.18 2.45
N LYS A 51 -7.04 -4.24 3.25
CA LYS A 51 -6.70 -4.17 4.68
C LYS A 51 -5.17 -4.17 4.83
N LEU A 52 -4.65 -3.23 5.61
CA LEU A 52 -3.23 -3.06 5.87
C LEU A 52 -2.99 -2.85 7.35
N SER A 53 -1.84 -3.31 7.83
CA SER A 53 -1.38 -2.99 9.18
C SER A 53 -1.00 -1.51 9.28
N LYS A 54 -1.19 -0.95 10.47
CA LYS A 54 -0.75 0.43 10.74
C LYS A 54 0.75 0.59 10.56
N GLY A 55 1.53 -0.45 10.86
CA GLY A 55 2.98 -0.46 10.66
C GLY A 55 3.32 -0.27 9.18
N THR A 56 2.67 -1.03 8.30
CA THR A 56 2.84 -0.88 6.85
C THR A 56 2.44 0.51 6.35
N LEU A 57 1.29 1.03 6.79
CA LEU A 57 0.86 2.38 6.42
C LEU A 57 1.88 3.46 6.85
N LYS A 58 2.46 3.33 8.05
CA LYS A 58 3.53 4.23 8.51
C LYS A 58 4.80 4.09 7.67
N HIS A 59 5.20 2.86 7.33
CA HIS A 59 6.34 2.63 6.43
C HIS A 59 6.11 3.26 5.07
N LEU A 60 4.96 3.01 4.45
CA LEU A 60 4.60 3.59 3.15
C LEU A 60 4.57 5.13 3.19
N ASN A 61 4.04 5.71 4.27
CA ASN A 61 4.09 7.16 4.46
C ASN A 61 5.53 7.67 4.55
N TRP A 62 6.38 6.99 5.33
CA TRP A 62 7.77 7.39 5.48
C TRP A 62 8.50 7.33 4.14
N ILE A 63 8.36 6.23 3.39
CA ILE A 63 8.94 6.06 2.05
C ILE A 63 8.46 7.14 1.10
N ASN A 64 7.18 7.53 1.16
CA ASN A 64 6.62 8.53 0.28
C ASN A 64 7.08 9.98 0.61
N SER A 65 7.48 10.23 1.85
CA SER A 65 7.83 11.56 2.36
C SER A 65 9.32 11.81 2.54
N HIS A 66 10.18 10.80 2.36
CA HIS A 66 11.63 10.91 2.52
C HIS A 66 12.36 10.52 1.24
N ASP A 67 13.59 11.00 1.08
CA ASP A 67 14.47 10.61 -0.02
C ASP A 67 14.82 9.11 0.06
N LEU A 68 14.90 8.48 -1.12
CA LEU A 68 15.31 7.10 -1.31
C LEU A 68 16.67 6.82 -0.69
N GLN A 69 17.55 7.82 -0.61
CA GLN A 69 18.86 7.70 0.03
C GLN A 69 18.78 7.19 1.48
N HIS A 70 17.69 7.44 2.20
CA HIS A 70 17.54 7.01 3.59
C HIS A 70 16.83 5.66 3.75
N LEU A 71 16.31 5.06 2.67
CA LEU A 71 15.52 3.82 2.73
C LEU A 71 16.28 2.62 3.30
N HIS A 72 17.60 2.57 3.12
CA HIS A 72 18.45 1.49 3.63
C HIS A 72 18.41 1.37 5.16
N ARG A 73 17.98 2.42 5.87
CA ARG A 73 17.89 2.44 7.35
C ARG A 73 16.60 1.82 7.88
N LEU A 74 15.59 1.66 7.03
CA LEU A 74 14.32 1.08 7.45
C LEU A 74 14.43 -0.44 7.56
N LYS A 75 14.04 -0.95 8.74
CA LYS A 75 13.82 -2.39 8.94
C LYS A 75 12.36 -2.69 8.65
N TYR A 76 12.11 -3.51 7.64
CA TYR A 76 10.77 -3.93 7.26
C TYR A 76 10.43 -5.27 7.90
N SER A 77 9.21 -5.38 8.44
CA SER A 77 8.65 -6.69 8.78
C SER A 77 8.30 -7.45 7.50
N SER A 78 8.24 -8.78 7.59
CA SER A 78 7.73 -9.62 6.50
C SER A 78 6.31 -9.23 6.08
N GLU A 79 5.47 -8.86 7.06
CA GLU A 79 4.13 -8.31 6.83
C GLU A 79 4.18 -7.04 5.98
N ALA A 80 5.01 -6.05 6.33
CA ALA A 80 5.10 -4.80 5.60
C ALA A 80 5.60 -4.97 4.16
N ILE A 81 6.52 -5.91 3.94
CA ILE A 81 6.97 -6.27 2.58
C ILE A 81 5.84 -6.91 1.77
N ALA A 82 5.11 -7.86 2.36
CA ALA A 82 4.03 -8.56 1.68
C ALA A 82 2.87 -7.62 1.35
N GLU A 83 2.41 -6.85 2.34
CA GLU A 83 1.34 -5.87 2.20
C GLU A 83 1.73 -4.74 1.23
N GLY A 84 2.94 -4.19 1.37
CA GLY A 84 3.44 -3.13 0.47
C GLY A 84 3.55 -3.60 -0.97
N LYS A 85 4.04 -4.82 -1.20
CA LYS A 85 4.06 -5.43 -2.54
C LYS A 85 2.65 -5.55 -3.11
N GLN A 86 1.72 -6.14 -2.37
CA GLN A 86 0.34 -6.32 -2.83
C GLN A 86 -0.36 -4.99 -3.12
N LEU A 87 -0.12 -3.96 -2.30
CA LEU A 87 -0.62 -2.61 -2.52
C LEU A 87 -0.06 -2.03 -3.82
N LEU A 88 1.26 -2.00 -4.00
CA LEU A 88 1.89 -1.40 -5.18
C LEU A 88 1.51 -2.11 -6.48
N GLU A 89 1.41 -3.45 -6.46
CA GLU A 89 1.00 -4.23 -7.63
C GLU A 89 -0.46 -3.99 -8.08
N GLN A 90 -1.30 -3.40 -7.23
CA GLN A 90 -2.69 -3.04 -7.54
C GLN A 90 -2.87 -1.54 -7.74
N PHE A 91 -2.28 -0.73 -6.87
CA PHE A 91 -2.41 0.72 -6.85
C PHE A 91 -1.67 1.39 -8.01
N VAL A 92 -0.43 0.97 -8.30
CA VAL A 92 0.36 1.61 -9.38
C VAL A 92 -0.31 1.43 -10.74
N PRO A 93 -0.80 0.23 -11.14
CA PRO A 93 -1.56 0.09 -12.38
C PRO A 93 -2.79 0.97 -12.47
N PHE A 94 -3.49 1.18 -11.34
CA PHE A 94 -4.63 2.09 -11.28
C PHE A 94 -4.18 3.54 -11.55
N CYS A 95 -3.12 4.02 -10.89
CA CYS A 95 -2.59 5.37 -11.10
C CYS A 95 -2.18 5.63 -12.56
N ILE A 96 -1.51 4.67 -13.21
CA ILE A 96 -0.99 4.86 -14.56
C ILE A 96 -1.96 4.41 -15.67
N GLY A 97 -3.16 3.94 -15.32
CA GLY A 97 -4.18 3.48 -16.25
C GLY A 97 -3.83 2.22 -17.06
N ARG A 98 -2.76 1.50 -16.69
CA ARG A 98 -2.32 0.28 -17.39
C ARG A 98 -1.48 -0.62 -16.49
N SER A 99 -1.46 -1.92 -16.78
CA SER A 99 -0.55 -2.86 -16.10
C SER A 99 0.83 -2.88 -16.76
N PRO A 100 1.94 -2.67 -16.03
CA PRO A 100 3.28 -2.81 -16.57
C PRO A 100 3.53 -4.23 -17.10
N LYS A 101 4.08 -4.37 -18.32
CA LYS A 101 4.42 -5.69 -18.88
C LYS A 101 5.42 -6.47 -18.01
N SER A 102 6.36 -5.75 -17.40
CA SER A 102 7.33 -6.32 -16.43
C SER A 102 6.63 -6.94 -15.22
N LEU A 103 5.56 -6.32 -14.70
CA LEU A 103 4.79 -6.87 -13.60
C LEU A 103 4.09 -8.18 -13.99
N LEU A 104 3.52 -8.25 -15.19
CA LEU A 104 2.91 -9.49 -15.72
C LEU A 104 3.96 -10.60 -15.84
N PHE A 105 5.16 -10.27 -16.32
CA PHE A 105 6.27 -11.20 -16.42
C PHE A 105 6.75 -11.69 -15.04
N LEU A 106 6.98 -10.78 -14.08
CA LEU A 106 7.38 -11.14 -12.71
C LEU A 106 6.36 -12.05 -12.03
N LYS A 107 5.06 -11.79 -12.20
CA LYS A 107 4.00 -12.67 -11.67
C LYS A 107 4.06 -14.09 -12.25
N LYS A 108 4.42 -14.24 -13.53
CA LYS A 108 4.63 -15.57 -14.14
C LYS A 108 5.83 -16.28 -13.51
N LEU A 109 6.96 -15.60 -13.37
CA LEU A 109 8.17 -16.16 -12.73
C LEU A 109 7.93 -16.58 -11.28
N TYR A 110 7.21 -15.78 -10.49
CA TYR A 110 6.87 -16.14 -9.12
C TYR A 110 5.96 -17.37 -9.02
N LYS A 111 5.06 -17.58 -9.99
CA LYS A 111 4.21 -18.79 -10.03
C LYS A 111 5.04 -20.03 -10.34
N GLN A 112 5.96 -19.94 -11.31
CA GLN A 112 6.84 -21.05 -11.68
C GLN A 112 7.80 -21.44 -10.55
N THR A 113 8.42 -20.46 -9.89
CA THR A 113 9.35 -20.71 -8.77
C THR A 113 8.68 -21.25 -7.51
N LYS A 114 7.39 -20.94 -7.27
CA LYS A 114 6.61 -21.58 -6.21
C LYS A 114 6.15 -23.01 -6.56
N GLY A 115 5.93 -23.30 -7.84
CA GLY A 115 5.59 -24.65 -8.32
C GLY A 115 6.78 -25.62 -8.35
N ASN A 116 8.01 -25.11 -8.43
CA ASN A 116 9.25 -25.91 -8.42
C ASN A 116 9.81 -26.21 -7.02
N LYS A 117 9.05 -25.92 -5.96
CA LYS A 117 9.36 -26.29 -4.57
C LYS A 117 8.42 -27.41 -4.07
N ALA A 118 8.08 -28.34 -4.95
CA ALA A 118 7.39 -29.58 -4.62
C ALA A 118 8.32 -30.77 -4.85
#